data_AF-A0A932XGB5-F1
#
_entry.id   AF-A0A932XGB5-F1
#
_cell.length_a   1.000
_cell.length_b   1.000
_cell.length_c   1.000
_cell.angle_alpha   90.00
_cell.angle_beta   90.00
_cell.angle_gamma   90.00
#
_symmetry.space_group_name_H-M   'P 1'
#
loop_
_entity.id
_entity.type
_entity.pdbx_description
1 polymer ?
#
loop_
_entity_poly.entity_id
_entity_poly.type
_entity_poly.pdbx_seq_one_letter_code
_entity_poly.pdbx_strand_id
1 'polypeptide(L)'
;VAGMLRSFNYAVYAGLRERGARDGGVASAGDGGVAGAGEPGGAAPQLSDATLERWGRVWEQLVREAYLEGYFGAMPRSLAGASRADVDRLIEVFELDKAVYELGYELNNRPDWLPIPLTRVAEIGGEG
;
A
#
# COMPACT_ATOMS: atom_id res chain seq x y z
N VAL A 1 -12.67 -6.65 -7.67
CA VAL A 1 -12.75 -5.86 -6.42
C VAL A 1 -11.64 -6.22 -5.45
N ALA A 2 -11.71 -7.32 -4.69
CA ALA A 2 -10.72 -7.66 -3.65
C ALA A 2 -9.25 -7.58 -4.12
N GLY A 3 -8.94 -8.06 -5.33
CA GLY A 3 -7.58 -7.93 -5.89
C GLY A 3 -7.12 -6.49 -6.12
N MET A 4 -8.02 -5.63 -6.61
CA MET A 4 -7.71 -4.22 -6.80
C MET A 4 -7.50 -3.53 -5.45
N LEU A 5 -8.33 -3.84 -4.45
CA LEU A 5 -8.21 -3.32 -3.10
C LEU A 5 -6.86 -3.68 -2.48
N ARG A 6 -6.46 -4.96 -2.56
CA ARG A 6 -5.13 -5.43 -2.17
C ARG A 6 -4.02 -4.66 -2.90
N SER A 7 -4.16 -4.43 -4.20
CA SER A 7 -3.14 -3.76 -5.02
C SER A 7 -2.83 -2.33 -4.56
N PHE A 8 -3.79 -1.61 -3.96
CA PHE A 8 -3.56 -0.26 -3.42
C PHE A 8 -2.60 -0.30 -2.23
N ASN A 9 -2.76 -1.28 -1.33
CA ASN A 9 -1.86 -1.49 -0.20
C ASN A 9 -0.42 -1.82 -0.66
N TYR A 10 -0.30 -2.70 -1.66
CA TYR A 10 1.00 -3.01 -2.29
C TYR A 10 1.64 -1.79 -2.97
N ALA A 11 0.83 -0.94 -3.63
CA ALA A 11 1.33 0.26 -4.29
C ALA A 11 1.96 1.25 -3.30
N VAL A 12 1.33 1.43 -2.12
CA VAL A 12 1.89 2.24 -1.04
C VAL A 12 3.24 1.69 -0.59
N TYR A 13 3.30 0.38 -0.29
CA TYR A 13 4.52 -0.24 0.19
C TYR A 13 5.65 -0.19 -0.86
N ALA A 14 5.34 -0.47 -2.12
CA ALA A 14 6.29 -0.40 -3.22
C ALA A 14 6.87 1.01 -3.36
N GLY A 15 6.04 2.05 -3.32
CA GLY A 15 6.48 3.44 -3.42
C GLY A 15 7.43 3.84 -2.28
N LEU A 16 7.12 3.45 -1.05
CA LEU A 16 7.97 3.71 0.12
C LEU A 16 9.32 2.97 0.03
N ARG A 17 9.29 1.70 -0.38
CA ARG A 17 10.51 0.90 -0.54
C ARG A 17 11.41 1.43 -1.65
N GLU A 18 10.86 1.81 -2.79
CA GLU A 18 11.64 2.40 -3.87
C GLU A 18 12.30 3.71 -3.45
N ARG A 19 11.61 4.54 -2.64
CA ARG A 19 12.19 5.76 -2.09
C ARG A 19 13.35 5.43 -1.14
N GLY A 20 13.15 4.51 -0.20
CA GLY A 20 14.21 4.07 0.71
C GLY A 20 15.45 3.55 -0.04
N ALA A 21 15.26 2.84 -1.16
CA ALA A 21 16.36 2.39 -2.01
C ALA A 21 17.10 3.55 -2.72
N ARG A 22 16.39 4.61 -3.11
CA ARG A 22 16.99 5.81 -3.72
C ARG A 22 17.78 6.63 -2.69
N ASP A 23 17.26 6.77 -1.49
CA ASP A 23 17.88 7.58 -0.42
C ASP A 23 19.05 6.85 0.26
N GLY A 24 19.03 5.52 0.32
CA GLY A 24 20.12 4.69 0.86
C GLY A 24 21.28 4.42 -0.12
N GLY A 25 21.18 4.91 -1.36
CA GLY A 25 22.06 4.55 -2.47
C GLY A 25 23.24 5.51 -2.74
N VAL A 26 23.94 6.04 -1.72
CA VAL A 26 25.28 6.65 -1.91
C VAL A 26 26.16 6.44 -0.68
N ALA A 27 26.88 5.32 -0.65
CA ALA A 27 28.10 5.16 0.15
C ALA A 27 29.13 4.33 -0.62
N SER A 28 29.55 4.83 -1.79
CA SER A 28 30.82 4.43 -2.41
C SER A 28 31.81 5.57 -2.19
N ALA A 29 32.78 5.33 -1.31
CA ALA A 29 33.90 6.22 -1.08
C ALA A 29 34.72 6.38 -2.37
N GLY A 30 34.98 7.62 -2.78
CA GLY A 30 35.73 7.93 -3.99
C GLY A 30 36.01 9.43 -4.16
N ASP A 31 37.05 9.88 -3.47
CA ASP A 31 38.01 10.96 -3.74
C ASP A 31 37.54 12.41 -4.08
N GLY A 32 37.92 13.31 -3.17
CA GLY A 32 38.53 14.63 -3.43
C GLY A 32 38.05 15.51 -4.60
N GLY A 33 37.21 16.50 -4.30
CA GLY A 33 36.90 17.60 -5.24
C GLY A 33 36.43 18.86 -4.53
N VAL A 34 37.22 19.92 -4.65
CA VAL A 34 37.09 21.27 -4.06
C VAL A 34 35.69 21.90 -4.14
N ALA A 35 35.31 22.57 -3.04
CA ALA A 35 34.05 23.26 -2.83
C ALA A 35 33.86 24.47 -3.77
N GLY A 36 32.83 24.39 -4.62
CA GLY A 36 32.22 25.55 -5.28
C GLY A 36 31.06 26.07 -4.44
N ALA A 37 31.06 27.37 -4.12
CA ALA A 37 29.96 28.05 -3.45
C ALA A 37 28.72 28.07 -4.36
N GLY A 38 27.83 27.09 -4.17
CA GLY A 38 26.50 27.06 -4.77
C GLY A 38 25.47 27.71 -3.85
N GLU A 39 24.54 28.45 -4.42
CA GLU A 39 23.44 29.14 -3.73
C GLU A 39 22.67 28.23 -2.77
N PRO A 40 22.07 28.75 -1.68
CA PRO A 40 21.12 28.00 -0.88
C PRO A 40 19.81 27.83 -1.67
N GLY A 41 19.83 26.91 -2.64
CA GLY A 41 18.62 26.39 -3.25
C GLY A 41 17.80 25.73 -2.15
N GLY A 42 16.70 26.37 -1.77
CA GLY A 42 15.78 25.87 -0.74
C GLY A 42 15.16 24.56 -1.17
N ALA A 43 15.84 23.45 -0.88
CA ALA A 43 15.27 22.13 -1.00
C ALA A 43 14.01 22.08 -0.12
N ALA A 44 12.87 21.73 -0.73
CA ALA A 44 11.66 21.47 0.04
C ALA A 44 11.98 20.48 1.17
N PRO A 45 11.44 20.67 2.39
CA PRO A 45 11.70 19.77 3.49
C PRO A 45 11.28 18.36 3.09
N GLN A 46 12.21 17.41 3.19
CA GLN A 46 11.95 16.01 2.92
C GLN A 46 11.08 15.45 4.04
N LEU A 47 9.93 14.87 3.68
CA LEU A 47 9.06 14.20 4.64
C LEU A 47 9.76 12.93 5.15
N SER A 48 9.66 12.68 6.46
CA SER A 48 10.17 11.43 7.05
C SER A 48 9.39 10.22 6.56
N ASP A 49 10.04 9.05 6.56
CA ASP A 49 9.43 7.77 6.14
C ASP A 49 8.15 7.48 6.94
N ALA A 50 8.18 7.69 8.26
CA ALA A 50 7.00 7.54 9.12
C ALA A 50 5.85 8.49 8.74
N THR A 51 6.15 9.69 8.26
CA THR A 51 5.13 10.63 7.77
C THR A 51 4.56 10.17 6.44
N LEU A 52 5.41 9.67 5.54
CA LEU A 52 5.00 9.14 4.25
C LEU A 52 4.18 7.85 4.41
N GLU A 53 4.54 6.96 5.32
CA GLU A 53 3.75 5.79 5.69
C GLU A 53 2.35 6.16 6.17
N ARG A 54 2.25 7.19 7.04
CA ARG A 54 0.96 7.68 7.51
C ARG A 54 0.11 8.21 6.35
N TRP A 55 0.70 9.01 5.47
CA TRP A 55 0.00 9.51 4.29
C TRP A 55 -0.34 8.40 3.29
N GLY A 56 0.50 7.38 3.18
CA GLY A 56 0.25 6.19 2.36
C GLY A 56 -1.00 5.46 2.80
N ARG A 57 -1.18 5.23 4.11
CA ARG A 57 -2.41 4.65 4.67
C ARG A 57 -3.65 5.51 4.40
N VAL A 58 -3.53 6.83 4.57
CA VAL A 58 -4.63 7.77 4.26
C VAL A 58 -5.00 7.70 2.78
N TRP A 59 -3.99 7.70 1.90
CA TRP A 59 -4.20 7.59 0.47
C TRP A 59 -4.86 6.26 0.08
N GLU A 60 -4.39 5.15 0.62
CA GLU A 60 -4.98 3.82 0.40
C GLU A 60 -6.46 3.82 0.76
N GLN A 61 -6.80 4.34 1.93
CA GLN A 61 -8.19 4.42 2.40
C GLN A 61 -9.06 5.23 1.44
N LEU A 62 -8.60 6.43 1.04
CA LEU A 62 -9.35 7.30 0.13
C LEU A 62 -9.56 6.65 -1.24
N VAL A 63 -8.53 6.00 -1.79
CA VAL A 63 -8.63 5.32 -3.10
C VAL A 63 -9.51 4.08 -3.01
N ARG A 64 -9.44 3.33 -1.92
CA ARG A 64 -10.35 2.21 -1.62
C ARG A 64 -11.80 2.68 -1.60
N GLU A 65 -12.11 3.74 -0.85
CA GLU A 65 -13.45 4.30 -0.74
C GLU A 65 -13.98 4.75 -2.10
N ALA A 66 -13.21 5.53 -2.85
CA ALA A 66 -13.59 6.00 -4.19
C ALA A 66 -13.79 4.84 -5.18
N TYR A 67 -12.94 3.81 -5.13
CA TYR A 67 -13.08 2.63 -5.97
C TYR A 67 -14.35 1.84 -5.66
N LEU A 68 -14.64 1.64 -4.36
CA LEU A 68 -15.85 0.93 -3.93
C LEU A 68 -17.11 1.71 -4.29
N GLU A 69 -17.13 3.03 -4.10
CA GLU A 69 -18.23 3.89 -4.52
C GLU A 69 -18.54 3.70 -6.02
N GLY A 70 -17.51 3.77 -6.87
CA GLY A 70 -17.66 3.51 -8.30
C GLY A 70 -18.13 2.09 -8.61
N TYR A 71 -17.60 1.08 -7.91
CA TYR A 71 -18.01 -0.32 -8.08
C TYR A 71 -19.48 -0.54 -7.75
N PHE A 72 -19.96 0.00 -6.63
CA PHE A 72 -21.36 -0.10 -6.23
C PHE A 72 -22.28 0.72 -7.15
N GLY A 73 -21.85 1.90 -7.60
CA GLY A 73 -22.59 2.71 -8.56
C GLY A 73 -22.76 2.04 -9.93
N ALA A 74 -21.83 1.17 -10.32
CA ALA A 74 -21.87 0.43 -11.57
C ALA A 74 -22.52 -0.97 -11.44
N MET A 75 -22.91 -1.39 -10.23
CA MET A 75 -23.40 -2.75 -10.01
C MET A 75 -24.77 -2.98 -10.70
N PRO A 76 -24.96 -4.10 -11.43
CA PRO A 76 -26.23 -4.41 -12.07
C PRO A 76 -27.38 -4.52 -11.07
N ARG A 77 -28.57 -4.02 -11.43
CA ARG A 77 -29.78 -4.12 -10.59
C ARG A 77 -30.17 -5.57 -10.23
N SER A 78 -29.77 -6.56 -11.03
CA SER A 78 -29.98 -7.98 -10.70
C SER A 78 -29.24 -8.44 -9.45
N LEU A 79 -28.17 -7.74 -9.04
CA LEU A 79 -27.44 -7.97 -7.80
C LEU A 79 -27.88 -7.04 -6.66
N ALA A 80 -28.79 -6.09 -6.92
CA ALA A 80 -29.25 -5.10 -5.94
C ALA A 80 -30.16 -5.68 -4.84
N GLY A 81 -30.51 -6.96 -4.92
CA GLY A 81 -31.23 -7.67 -3.86
C GLY A 81 -30.35 -8.06 -2.67
N ALA A 82 -29.02 -8.10 -2.85
CA ALA A 82 -28.07 -8.25 -1.76
C ALA A 82 -27.94 -6.92 -1.01
N SER A 83 -27.95 -6.94 0.32
CA SER A 83 -27.71 -5.71 1.06
C SER A 83 -26.26 -5.25 0.87
N ARG A 84 -26.02 -3.95 1.00
CA ARG A 84 -24.65 -3.40 0.97
C ARG A 84 -23.73 -4.13 1.95
N ALA A 85 -24.24 -4.44 3.14
CA ALA A 85 -23.50 -5.17 4.18
C ALA A 85 -23.14 -6.61 3.78
N ASP A 86 -23.97 -7.29 2.99
CA ASP A 86 -23.66 -8.65 2.52
C ASP A 86 -22.54 -8.63 1.46
N VAL A 87 -22.58 -7.64 0.57
CA VAL A 87 -21.53 -7.48 -0.43
C VAL A 87 -20.21 -7.06 0.21
N ASP A 88 -20.25 -6.16 1.20
CA ASP A 88 -19.05 -5.75 1.95
C ASP A 88 -18.41 -6.97 2.66
N ARG A 89 -19.20 -7.79 3.36
CA ARG A 89 -18.70 -9.05 3.97
C ARG A 89 -18.11 -10.01 2.95
N LEU A 90 -18.74 -10.14 1.79
CA LEU A 90 -18.22 -11.01 0.73
C LEU A 90 -16.88 -10.48 0.18
N ILE A 91 -16.74 -9.15 0.05
CA ILE A 91 -15.47 -8.53 -0.32
C ILE A 91 -14.39 -8.80 0.73
N GLU A 92 -14.71 -8.67 2.02
CA GLU A 92 -13.78 -8.98 3.12
C GLU A 92 -13.30 -10.44 3.08
N VAL A 93 -14.21 -11.40 2.89
CA VAL A 93 -13.86 -12.82 2.75
C VAL A 93 -12.91 -13.04 1.55
N PHE A 94 -13.18 -12.43 0.41
CA PHE A 94 -12.29 -12.55 -0.76
C PHE A 94 -10.96 -11.81 -0.59
N GLU A 95 -10.91 -10.74 0.19
CA GLU A 95 -9.64 -10.09 0.54
C GLU A 95 -8.81 -10.95 1.49
N LEU A 96 -9.45 -11.63 2.45
CA LEU A 96 -8.78 -12.56 3.35
C LEU A 96 -8.20 -13.76 2.58
N ASP A 97 -8.99 -14.38 1.70
CA ASP A 97 -8.53 -15.48 0.84
C ASP A 97 -7.29 -15.08 0.03
N LYS A 98 -7.32 -13.87 -0.56
CA LYS A 98 -6.15 -13.33 -1.26
C LYS A 98 -4.97 -13.06 -0.35
N ALA A 99 -5.19 -12.48 0.83
CA ALA A 99 -4.11 -12.21 1.76
C ALA A 99 -3.41 -13.50 2.23
N VAL A 100 -4.17 -14.59 2.42
CA VAL A 100 -3.61 -15.92 2.74
C VAL A 100 -2.81 -16.49 1.57
N TYR A 101 -3.33 -16.39 0.33
CA TYR A 101 -2.59 -16.80 -0.86
C TYR A 101 -1.27 -16.01 -1.01
N GLU A 102 -1.36 -14.68 -0.88
CA GLU A 102 -0.22 -13.77 -0.96
C GLU A 102 0.81 -14.04 0.15
N LEU A 103 0.37 -14.37 1.37
CA LEU A 103 1.26 -14.74 2.46
C LEU A 103 2.14 -15.93 2.08
N GLY A 104 1.53 -16.99 1.54
CA GLY A 104 2.27 -18.15 1.04
C GLY A 104 3.19 -17.81 -0.12
N TYR A 105 2.74 -16.94 -1.04
CA TYR A 105 3.57 -16.50 -2.16
C TYR A 105 4.79 -15.69 -1.70
N GLU A 106 4.60 -14.67 -0.87
CA GLU A 106 5.69 -13.78 -0.44
C GLU A 106 6.67 -14.50 0.49
N LEU A 107 6.20 -15.43 1.32
CA LEU A 107 7.07 -16.28 2.15
C LEU A 107 8.09 -17.05 1.30
N ASN A 108 7.70 -17.49 0.11
CA ASN A 108 8.55 -18.31 -0.77
C ASN A 108 9.38 -17.50 -1.76
N ASN A 109 8.94 -16.29 -2.13
CA ASN A 109 9.55 -15.53 -3.23
C ASN A 109 10.25 -14.24 -2.77
N ARG A 110 9.65 -13.51 -1.82
CA ARG A 110 10.13 -12.19 -1.37
C ARG A 110 9.80 -11.98 0.11
N PRO A 111 10.51 -12.62 1.05
CA PRO A 111 10.17 -12.59 2.47
C PRO A 111 10.05 -11.19 3.08
N ASP A 112 10.78 -10.20 2.55
CA ASP A 112 10.67 -8.80 2.98
C ASP A 112 9.26 -8.20 2.79
N TRP A 113 8.44 -8.78 1.90
CA TRP A 113 7.09 -8.30 1.56
C TRP A 113 6.02 -8.89 2.47
N LEU A 114 6.37 -9.84 3.36
CA LEU A 114 5.47 -10.47 4.32
C LEU A 114 4.63 -9.50 5.18
N PRO A 115 5.13 -8.32 5.60
CA PRO A 115 4.32 -7.41 6.41
C PRO A 115 3.00 -7.00 5.75
N ILE A 116 2.95 -6.95 4.41
CA ILE A 116 1.78 -6.52 3.65
C ILE A 116 0.60 -7.50 3.81
N PRO A 117 0.70 -8.80 3.44
CA PRO A 117 -0.39 -9.74 3.66
C PRO A 117 -0.66 -10.02 5.14
N LEU A 118 0.36 -10.03 6.01
CA LEU A 118 0.18 -10.25 7.45
C LEU A 118 -0.70 -9.19 8.11
N THR A 119 -0.49 -7.92 7.78
CA THR A 119 -1.30 -6.82 8.32
C THR A 119 -2.77 -7.01 7.97
N ARG A 120 -3.08 -7.40 6.72
CA ARG A 120 -4.47 -7.63 6.30
C ARG A 120 -5.11 -8.83 6.99
N VAL A 121 -4.37 -9.92 7.18
CA VAL A 121 -4.85 -11.09 7.93
C VAL A 121 -5.13 -10.72 9.39
N ALA A 122 -4.25 -9.92 10.01
CA ALA A 122 -4.43 -9.47 11.39
C ALA A 122 -5.62 -8.51 11.55
N GLU A 123 -5.85 -7.60 10.61
CA GLU A 123 -7.01 -6.70 10.61
C GLU A 123 -8.32 -7.48 10.55
N ILE A 124 -8.48 -8.38 9.56
CA ILE A 124 -9.73 -9.14 9.40
C ILE A 124 -9.88 -10.19 10.51
N GLY A 125 -8.80 -10.83 10.94
CA GLY A 125 -8.82 -11.87 11.96
C GLY A 125 -8.92 -11.36 13.40
N GLY A 126 -8.63 -10.08 13.64
CA GLY A 126 -8.76 -9.41 14.94
C GLY A 126 -10.15 -8.79 15.18
N GLU A 127 -11.00 -8.74 14.16
CA GLU A 127 -12.41 -8.39 14.28
C GLU A 127 -13.22 -9.65 14.66
N GLY A 128 -13.15 -10.01 15.94
CA GLY A 128 -13.92 -11.10 16.56
C GLY A 128 -14.37 -10.76 17.97
#